data_AF-A0A2X2CCK1-F1
#
_entry.id   AF-A0A2X2CCK1-F1
#
_cell.length_a   1.000
_cell.length_b   1.000
_cell.length_c   1.000
_cell.angle_alpha   90.00
_cell.angle_beta   90.00
_cell.angle_gamma   90.00
#
_symmetry.space_group_name_H-M   'P 1'
#
loop_
_entity.id
_entity.type
_entity.pdbx_description
1 polymer ?
#
loop_
_entity_poly.entity_id
_entity_poly.type
_entity_poly.pdbx_seq_one_letter_code
_entity_poly.pdbx_strand_id
1 'polypeptide(L)' 'MSQSTLLILTYELKDDPGIEHEVEVADLGTAVARLGGCTDMIVWADLIDSNGILIAETSDLI' A
#
# COMPACT_ATOMS: atom_id res chain seq x y z
N MET A 1 11.08 0.04 -24.18
CA MET A 1 11.20 0.71 -22.88
C MET A 1 10.22 0.00 -21.97
N SER A 2 10.66 -0.68 -20.91
CA SER A 2 9.70 -1.16 -19.91
C SER A 2 9.11 0.06 -19.24
N GLN A 3 7.80 0.27 -19.40
CA GLN A 3 7.06 1.11 -18.46
C GLN A 3 7.28 0.46 -17.09
N SER A 4 7.98 1.13 -16.19
CA SER A 4 7.89 0.79 -14.78
C SER A 4 6.46 1.11 -14.39
N THR A 5 5.64 0.08 -14.17
CA THR A 5 4.29 0.26 -13.64
C THR A 5 4.43 0.89 -12.26
N LEU A 6 4.03 2.15 -12.14
CA LEU A 6 4.01 2.85 -10.86
C LEU A 6 2.89 2.25 -10.03
N LEU A 7 3.20 1.81 -8.80
CA LEU A 7 2.20 1.33 -7.85
C LEU A 7 2.02 2.37 -6.75
N ILE A 8 0.80 2.49 -6.27
CA ILE A 8 0.40 3.41 -5.20
C ILE A 8 -0.10 2.55 -4.05
N LEU A 9 0.58 2.65 -2.92
CA LEU A 9 0.16 2.05 -1.66
C LEU A 9 -0.66 3.08 -0.89
N THR A 10 -1.92 2.75 -0.65
CA THR A 10 -2.85 3.56 0.14
C THR A 10 -3.21 2.82 1.41
N TYR A 11 -3.16 3.47 2.57
CA TYR A 11 -3.44 2.82 3.86
C TYR A 11 -3.92 3.79 4.94
N GLU A 12 -4.60 3.25 5.94
CA GLU A 12 -5.01 3.96 7.16
C GLU A 12 -4.43 3.30 8.41
N LEU A 13 -4.01 4.14 9.37
CA LEU A 13 -3.46 3.71 10.65
C LEU A 13 -4.44 3.99 11.80
N LYS A 14 -4.45 3.10 12.79
CA LYS A 14 -5.27 3.23 14.02
C LYS A 14 -4.92 4.47 14.84
N ASP A 15 -3.68 4.93 14.77
CA ASP A 15 -3.19 6.10 15.51
C ASP A 15 -3.69 7.43 14.92
N ASP A 16 -4.10 7.43 13.65
CA ASP A 16 -4.65 8.60 12.96
C ASP A 16 -5.92 8.23 12.17
N PRO A 17 -7.02 7.88 12.88
CA PRO A 17 -8.20 7.31 12.28
C PRO A 17 -8.88 8.30 11.32
N GLY A 18 -9.24 7.81 10.13
CA GLY A 18 -9.81 8.59 9.05
C GLY A 18 -8.81 9.39 8.21
N ILE A 19 -7.50 9.27 8.47
CA ILE A 19 -6.45 9.82 7.61
C ILE A 19 -5.92 8.74 6.67
N GLU A 20 -6.04 9.03 5.38
CA GLU A 20 -5.50 8.21 4.31
C GLU A 20 -4.06 8.62 4.01
N HIS A 21 -3.16 7.63 4.04
CA HIS A 21 -1.76 7.79 3.62
C HIS A 21 -1.57 7.19 2.24
N GLU A 22 -0.95 7.94 1.33
CA GLU A 22 -0.64 7.51 -0.02
C GLU A 22 0.87 7.57 -0.26
N VAL A 23 1.46 6.47 -0.75
CA VAL A 23 2.89 6.35 -1.02
C VAL A 23 3.12 5.60 -2.33
N GLU A 24 3.94 6.17 -3.21
CA GLU A 24 4.43 5.47 -4.40
C GLU A 24 5.44 4.39 -4.03
N VAL A 25 5.26 3.19 -4.58
CA VAL A 25 6.15 2.04 -4.37
C VAL A 25 6.49 1.37 -5.71
N ALA A 26 7.68 0.76 -5.78
CA ALA A 26 8.18 0.16 -7.01
C ALA A 26 7.54 -1.21 -7.32
N ASP A 27 7.15 -1.95 -6.27
CA ASP A 27 6.62 -3.30 -6.36
C ASP A 27 5.88 -3.70 -5.06
N LEU A 28 5.22 -4.86 -5.10
CA LEU A 28 4.52 -5.45 -3.96
C LEU A 28 5.44 -5.70 -2.75
N GLY A 29 6.70 -6.12 -2.97
CA GLY A 29 7.64 -6.39 -1.89
C GLY A 29 7.99 -5.13 -1.11
N THR A 30 8.12 -4.01 -1.80
CA THR A 30 8.34 -2.68 -1.21
C THR A 30 7.13 -2.23 -0.40
N ALA A 31 5.92 -2.51 -0.88
CA ALA A 31 4.68 -2.22 -0.14
C ALA A 31 4.63 -3.02 1.18
N VAL A 32 4.84 -4.34 1.12
CA VAL A 32 4.90 -5.22 2.30
C VAL A 32 5.97 -4.76 3.29
N ALA A 33 7.18 -4.45 2.81
CA ALA A 33 8.27 -3.98 3.66
C ALA A 33 7.93 -2.65 4.35
N ARG A 34 7.15 -1.78 3.69
CA ARG A 34 6.72 -0.50 4.24
C ARG A 34 5.71 -0.68 5.37
N LEU A 35 4.73 -1.56 5.19
CA LEU A 35 3.71 -1.84 6.21
C LEU A 35 4.23 -2.76 7.31
N GLY A 36 5.28 -3.55 7.05
CA GLY A 36 5.87 -4.48 8.01
C GLY A 36 6.24 -3.87 9.37
N GLY A 37 6.53 -2.57 9.41
CA GLY A 37 6.85 -1.84 10.64
C GLY A 37 5.65 -1.35 11.46
N CYS A 38 4.43 -1.43 10.92
CA CYS A 38 3.20 -0.92 11.54
C CYS A 38 2.00 -1.85 11.35
N THR A 39 2.22 -3.14 11.09
CA THR A 39 1.18 -4.15 10.81
C THR A 39 0.09 -4.22 11.87
N ASP A 40 0.43 -4.06 13.14
CA ASP A 40 -0.49 -4.02 14.28
C ASP A 40 -1.35 -2.76 14.33
N MET A 41 -0.93 -1.71 13.63
CA MET A 41 -1.59 -0.41 13.54
C MET A 41 -2.36 -0.21 12.23
N ILE A 42 -2.24 -1.09 11.24
CA ILE A 42 -3.00 -0.99 9.99
C ILE A 42 -4.50 -1.24 10.25
N VAL A 43 -5.35 -0.35 9.75
CA VAL A 43 -6.81 -0.55 9.68
C VAL A 43 -7.15 -1.23 8.36
N TRP A 44 -6.64 -0.65 7.27
CA TRP A 44 -6.71 -1.19 5.92
C TRP A 44 -5.52 -0.67 5.11
N ALA A 45 -5.17 -1.39 4.07
CA ALA A 45 -4.16 -1.04 3.08
C ALA A 45 -4.50 -1.69 1.74
N ASP A 46 -4.35 -0.94 0.66
CA ASP A 46 -4.54 -1.38 -0.71
C ASP A 46 -3.34 -0.96 -1.55
N LEU A 47 -2.91 -1.84 -2.45
CA LEU A 47 -1.91 -1.55 -3.46
C LEU A 47 -2.59 -1.48 -4.81
N ILE A 48 -2.59 -0.30 -5.43
CA ILE A 48 -3.18 -0.07 -6.74
C ILE A 48 -2.11 0.25 -7.78
N ASP A 49 -2.36 -0.03 -9.05
CA ASP A 49 -1.52 0.45 -10.14
C ASP A 49 -1.86 1.90 -10.53
N SER A 50 -1.08 2.48 -11.44
CA SER A 50 -1.32 3.83 -11.98
C SER A 50 -2.65 4.01 -12.72
N ASN A 51 -3.37 2.93 -13.00
CA ASN A 51 -4.71 2.95 -13.61
C ASN A 51 -5.82 2.80 -12.56
N GLY A 52 -5.48 2.71 -11.27
CA GLY A 52 -6.42 2.48 -10.17
C GLY A 52 -6.89 1.03 -10.05
N ILE A 53 -6.19 0.07 -10.66
CA ILE A 53 -6.51 -1.35 -10.54
C ILE A 53 -5.91 -1.88 -9.24
N LEU A 54 -6.74 -2.50 -8.40
CA LEU A 54 -6.29 -3.19 -7.19
C LEU A 54 -5.39 -4.38 -7.55
N ILE A 55 -4.17 -4.35 -7.02
CA ILE A 55 -3.13 -5.37 -7.21
C ILE A 55 -3.04 -6.29 -6.00
N ALA A 56 -3.16 -5.74 -4.79
CA ALA A 56 -3.12 -6.48 -3.54
C ALA A 56 -3.94 -5.73 -2.47
N GLU A 57 -4.66 -6.48 -1.65
CA GLU A 57 -5.44 -5.97 -0.53
C GLU A 57 -4.67 -6.16 0.78
N THR A 58 -5.24 -5.69 1.89
CA THR A 58 -4.56 -5.69 3.20
C THR A 58 -4.06 -7.08 3.58
N SER A 59 -4.86 -8.12 3.32
CA SER A 59 -4.52 -9.50 3.67
C SER A 59 -3.31 -10.07 2.90
N ASP A 60 -2.97 -9.49 1.75
CA ASP A 60 -1.76 -9.84 0.99
C ASP A 60 -0.53 -9.03 1.43
N LEU A 61 -0.76 -7.89 2.09
CA LEU A 61 0.27 -6.90 2.40
C LEU A 61 0.86 -7.03 3.82
N ILE A 62 0.15 -7.69 4.75
CA ILE A 62 0.56 -7.84 6.16
C ILE A 62 0.43 -9.28 6.69
#